data_AF-A0A2G5IUA8-F1
#
_entry.id   AF-A0A2G5IUA8-F1
#
_cell.length_a   1.000
_cell.length_b   1.000
_cell.length_c   1.000
_cell.angle_alpha   90.00
_cell.angle_beta   90.00
_cell.angle_gamma   90.00
#
_symmetry.space_group_name_H-M   'P 1'
#
loop_
_entity.id
_entity.type
_entity.pdbx_description
1 polymer ?
#
loop_
_entity_poly.entity_id
_entity_poly.type
_entity_poly.pdbx_seq_one_letter_code
_entity_poly.pdbx_strand_id
1 'polypeptide(L)'
;MDAVWVRGVNGIQMHHVTDLQDAGRFLGNAAMALRAAHVRTGADRYVGLADELKNLVQRVRELEDEARSSMHELHSSDPERFVRCRDGHEPWPGEIPAGFIPRHTCKDECLYHDRDVLEALMQCTCGRPPCQACEIGGQL
;
A
#
# COMPACT_ATOMS: atom_id res chain seq x y z
N MET A 1 -22.83 -2.77 8.07
CA MET A 1 -21.76 -1.99 7.43
C MET A 1 -20.84 -1.63 8.57
N ASP A 2 -19.96 -2.56 8.92
CA ASP A 2 -19.22 -2.46 10.17
C ASP A 2 -18.08 -1.49 9.95
N ALA A 3 -18.20 -0.34 10.61
CA ALA A 3 -17.21 0.72 10.62
C ALA A 3 -15.87 0.11 11.08
N VAL A 4 -14.89 0.05 10.16
CA VAL A 4 -13.52 -0.20 10.56
C VAL A 4 -13.05 1.07 11.26
N TRP A 5 -12.97 0.97 12.58
CA TRP A 5 -12.36 1.98 13.43
C TRP A 5 -10.89 2.12 13.06
N VAL A 6 -10.53 3.10 12.24
CA VAL A 6 -9.12 3.31 11.87
C VAL A 6 -8.57 4.52 12.61
N ARG A 7 -7.86 4.25 13.72
CA ARG A 7 -6.73 5.11 14.12
C ARG A 7 -5.81 5.17 12.89
N GLY A 8 -5.60 6.36 12.33
CA GLY A 8 -5.00 6.56 11.00
C GLY A 8 -3.69 5.83 10.75
N VAL A 9 -3.22 5.86 9.49
CA VAL A 9 -1.99 5.18 9.06
C VAL A 9 -0.76 5.81 9.74
N ASN A 10 0.23 5.02 10.17
CA ASN A 10 1.55 5.55 10.56
C ASN A 10 2.56 5.18 9.45
N GLY A 11 3.65 5.92 9.28
CA GLY A 11 4.74 5.49 8.38
C GLY A 11 4.63 6.04 6.96
N ILE A 12 3.96 5.42 6.00
CA ILE A 12 3.66 6.04 4.69
C ILE A 12 2.31 5.55 4.20
N GLN A 13 1.60 6.37 3.43
CA GLN A 13 0.44 5.90 2.69
C GLN A 13 0.93 4.97 1.59
N MET A 14 0.48 3.72 1.60
CA MET A 14 0.80 2.77 0.53
C MET A 14 -0.16 2.96 -0.64
N HIS A 15 0.35 2.89 -1.87
CA HIS A 15 -0.49 2.81 -3.06
C HIS A 15 -1.03 1.38 -3.23
N HIS A 16 -2.22 1.24 -3.80
CA HIS A 16 -2.90 -0.05 -4.04
C HIS A 16 -2.12 -1.03 -4.93
N VAL A 17 -1.01 -0.59 -5.56
CA VAL A 17 -0.07 -1.50 -6.25
C VAL A 17 0.45 -2.57 -5.29
N THR A 18 0.57 -2.25 -4.00
CA THR A 18 1.06 -3.19 -2.99
C THR A 18 0.08 -4.33 -2.74
N ASP A 19 -1.23 -4.04 -2.77
CA ASP A 19 -2.27 -5.06 -2.71
C ASP A 19 -2.21 -6.00 -3.94
N LEU A 20 -1.94 -5.44 -5.13
CA LEU A 20 -1.79 -6.23 -6.36
C LEU A 20 -0.53 -7.12 -6.33
N GLN A 21 0.59 -6.60 -5.82
CA GLN A 21 1.81 -7.37 -5.61
C GLN A 21 1.58 -8.56 -4.67
N ASP A 22 0.89 -8.32 -3.55
CA ASP A 22 0.57 -9.39 -2.60
C ASP A 22 -0.40 -10.41 -3.19
N ALA A 23 -1.43 -9.96 -3.90
CA ALA A 23 -2.34 -10.85 -4.62
C ALA A 23 -1.58 -11.74 -5.60
N GLY A 24 -0.69 -11.17 -6.42
CA GLY A 24 0.14 -11.91 -7.36
C GLY A 24 1.03 -12.95 -6.66
N ARG A 25 1.66 -12.57 -5.54
CA ARG A 25 2.48 -13.48 -4.71
C ARG A 25 1.65 -14.64 -4.14
N PHE A 26 0.48 -14.36 -3.58
CA PHE A 26 -0.39 -15.39 -3.00
C PHE A 26 -0.89 -16.38 -4.06
N LEU A 27 -1.30 -15.88 -5.23
CA LEU A 27 -1.73 -16.72 -6.35
C LEU A 27 -0.57 -17.60 -6.87
N GLY A 28 0.63 -17.03 -7.00
CA GLY A 28 1.82 -17.78 -7.40
C GLY A 28 2.16 -18.91 -6.42
N ASN A 29 2.10 -18.63 -5.11
CA ASN A 29 2.32 -19.62 -4.07
C ASN A 29 1.25 -20.74 -4.11
N ALA A 30 -0.01 -20.38 -4.30
CA ALA A 30 -1.10 -21.35 -4.43
C ALA A 30 -0.92 -22.26 -5.66
N ALA A 31 -0.54 -21.70 -6.81
CA ALA A 31 -0.26 -22.48 -8.02
C ALA A 31 0.89 -23.48 -7.80
N MET A 32 1.96 -23.07 -7.11
CA MET A 32 3.08 -23.96 -6.76
C MET A 32 2.66 -25.07 -5.81
N ALA A 33 1.84 -24.77 -4.81
CA ALA A 33 1.32 -25.78 -3.88
C ALA A 33 0.47 -26.83 -4.59
N LEU A 34 -0.38 -26.43 -5.54
CA LEU A 34 -1.20 -27.34 -6.35
C LEU A 34 -0.34 -28.24 -7.25
N ARG A 35 0.70 -27.70 -7.91
CA ARG A 35 1.66 -28.52 -8.67
C ARG A 35 2.35 -29.55 -7.78
N ALA A 36 2.74 -29.15 -6.57
CA ALA A 36 3.34 -30.08 -5.62
C ALA A 36 2.36 -31.17 -5.15
N ALA A 37 1.07 -30.86 -5.01
CA ALA A 37 0.02 -31.84 -4.74
C ALA A 37 -0.17 -32.81 -5.91
N HIS A 38 -0.14 -32.33 -7.15
CA HIS A 38 -0.15 -33.18 -8.34
C HIS A 38 1.02 -34.16 -8.34
N VAL A 39 2.26 -33.68 -8.17
CA VAL A 39 3.47 -34.53 -8.16
C VAL A 39 3.37 -35.64 -7.11
N ARG A 40 2.76 -35.36 -5.96
CA ARG A 40 2.60 -36.35 -4.86
C ARG A 40 1.47 -37.35 -5.08
N THR A 41 0.44 -37.00 -5.84
CA THR A 41 -0.81 -37.80 -5.92
C THR A 41 -1.12 -38.33 -7.31
N GLY A 42 -0.49 -37.80 -8.36
CA GLY A 42 -0.81 -38.08 -9.76
C GLY A 42 -2.18 -37.57 -10.21
N ALA A 43 -2.91 -36.82 -9.38
CA ALA A 43 -4.26 -36.38 -9.73
C ALA A 43 -4.23 -35.13 -10.62
N ASP A 44 -4.78 -35.24 -11.84
CA ASP A 44 -4.75 -34.17 -12.86
C ASP A 44 -5.59 -32.95 -12.50
N ARG A 45 -6.61 -33.10 -11.65
CA ARG A 45 -7.43 -31.96 -11.17
C ARG A 45 -6.60 -30.84 -10.54
N TYR A 46 -5.46 -31.19 -9.93
CA TYR A 46 -4.56 -30.20 -9.34
C TYR A 46 -3.76 -29.42 -10.40
N VAL A 47 -3.46 -30.03 -11.55
CA VAL A 47 -2.81 -29.36 -12.68
C VAL A 47 -3.75 -28.35 -13.30
N GLY A 48 -5.01 -28.74 -13.56
CA GLY A 48 -6.02 -27.83 -14.11
C GLY A 48 -6.16 -26.55 -13.27
N LEU A 49 -6.33 -26.70 -11.95
CA LEU A 49 -6.40 -25.55 -11.04
C LEU A 49 -5.09 -24.74 -11.01
N ALA A 50 -3.93 -25.38 -11.06
CA ALA A 50 -2.65 -24.68 -11.08
C ALA A 50 -2.45 -23.84 -12.36
N ASP A 51 -2.98 -24.29 -13.49
CA ASP A 51 -2.92 -23.57 -14.76
C ASP A 51 -3.92 -22.39 -14.78
N GLU A 52 -5.12 -22.57 -14.20
CA GLU A 52 -6.06 -21.46 -13.98
C GLU A 52 -5.44 -20.35 -13.12
N LEU A 53 -4.82 -20.71 -12.00
CA LEU A 53 -4.13 -19.73 -11.14
C LEU A 53 -2.97 -19.06 -11.87
N LYS A 54 -2.22 -19.78 -12.70
CA LYS A 54 -1.13 -19.19 -13.50
C LYS A 54 -1.65 -18.11 -14.45
N ASN A 55 -2.78 -18.35 -15.12
CA ASN A 55 -3.40 -17.36 -15.99
C ASN A 55 -3.90 -16.15 -15.18
N LEU A 56 -4.44 -16.37 -13.99
CA LEU A 56 -4.87 -15.29 -13.10
C LEU A 56 -3.68 -14.46 -12.58
N VAL A 57 -2.54 -15.09 -12.25
CA VAL A 57 -1.30 -14.38 -11.90
C VAL A 57 -0.89 -13.42 -13.01
N GLN A 58 -0.97 -13.86 -14.28
CA GLN A 58 -0.62 -13.00 -15.41
C GLN A 58 -1.52 -11.76 -15.50
N ARG A 59 -2.83 -11.93 -15.32
CA ARG A 59 -3.78 -10.81 -15.30
C ARG A 59 -3.54 -9.85 -14.14
N VAL A 60 -3.20 -10.38 -12.95
CA VAL A 60 -2.86 -9.53 -11.79
C VAL A 60 -1.57 -8.75 -12.04
N ARG A 61 -0.59 -9.33 -12.73
CA ARG A 61 0.65 -8.61 -13.11
C ARG A 61 0.38 -7.47 -14.08
N GLU A 62 -0.50 -7.67 -15.06
CA GLU A 62 -0.91 -6.59 -15.97
C GLU A 62 -1.53 -5.42 -15.20
N LEU A 63 -2.42 -5.70 -14.25
CA LEU A 63 -2.98 -4.67 -13.36
C LEU A 63 -1.92 -4.01 -12.47
N GLU A 64 -0.96 -4.79 -11.96
CA GLU A 64 0.16 -4.27 -11.17
C GLU A 64 1.03 -3.31 -12.00
N ASP A 65 1.34 -3.68 -13.24
CA ASP A 65 2.14 -2.87 -14.17
C ASP A 65 1.41 -1.58 -14.56
N GLU A 66 0.10 -1.64 -14.78
CA GLU A 66 -0.76 -0.46 -15.00
C GLU A 66 -0.72 0.47 -13.78
N ALA A 67 -0.99 -0.05 -12.59
CA ALA A 67 -0.99 0.71 -11.35
C ALA A 67 0.38 1.34 -11.04
N ARG A 68 1.47 0.60 -11.31
CA ARG A 68 2.84 1.09 -11.18
C ARG A 68 3.14 2.20 -12.17
N SER A 69 2.70 2.05 -13.41
CA SER A 69 2.88 3.07 -14.45
C SER A 69 2.14 4.35 -14.10
N SER A 70 0.89 4.27 -13.65
CA SER A 70 0.13 5.44 -13.18
C SER A 70 0.79 6.13 -11.98
N MET A 71 1.37 5.36 -11.05
CA MET A 71 2.12 5.93 -9.93
C MET A 71 3.38 6.68 -10.40
N HIS A 72 4.16 6.11 -11.33
CA HIS A 72 5.33 6.77 -11.89
C HIS A 72 4.99 8.01 -12.69
N GLU A 73 3.88 7.96 -13.44
CA GLU A 73 3.35 9.11 -14.17
C GLU A 73 2.94 10.23 -13.21
N LEU A 74 2.24 9.92 -12.11
CA LEU A 74 1.91 10.90 -11.08
C LEU A 74 3.18 11.53 -10.50
N HIS A 75 4.16 10.72 -10.12
CA HIS A 75 5.43 11.21 -9.57
C HIS A 75 6.18 12.13 -10.55
N SER A 76 6.08 11.86 -11.85
CA SER A 76 6.80 12.62 -12.88
C SER A 76 6.06 13.88 -13.32
N SER A 77 4.73 13.85 -13.37
CA SER A 77 3.88 14.95 -13.86
C SER A 77 3.48 15.92 -12.75
N ASP A 78 3.27 15.42 -11.53
CA ASP A 78 2.88 16.21 -10.36
C ASP A 78 3.56 15.66 -9.09
N PRO A 79 4.86 15.96 -8.90
CA PRO A 79 5.64 15.47 -7.75
C PRO A 79 5.06 15.94 -6.41
N GLU A 80 4.47 17.14 -6.36
CA GLU A 80 3.88 17.68 -5.15
C GLU A 80 2.64 16.89 -4.74
N ARG A 81 1.78 16.55 -5.70
CA ARG A 81 0.63 15.69 -5.46
C ARG A 81 1.03 14.29 -5.01
N PHE A 82 2.05 13.71 -5.66
CA PHE A 82 2.61 12.43 -5.22
C PHE A 82 3.01 12.46 -3.72
N VAL A 83 3.69 13.53 -3.29
CA VAL A 83 4.08 13.72 -1.88
C VAL A 83 2.85 13.84 -0.99
N ARG A 84 1.81 14.59 -1.39
CA ARG A 84 0.58 14.71 -0.59
C ARG A 84 -0.15 13.37 -0.45
N CYS A 85 -0.22 12.56 -1.51
CA CYS A 85 -0.77 11.20 -1.46
C CYS A 85 0.03 10.31 -0.51
N ARG A 86 1.35 10.23 -0.70
CA ARG A 86 2.28 9.43 0.13
C ARG A 86 2.21 9.83 1.61
N ASP A 87 2.09 11.12 1.89
CA ASP A 87 2.01 11.65 3.24
C ASP A 87 0.59 11.56 3.84
N GLY A 88 -0.37 11.05 3.06
CA GLY A 88 -1.74 10.77 3.50
C GLY A 88 -2.60 12.01 3.72
N HIS A 89 -2.33 13.09 2.99
CA HIS A 89 -3.16 14.31 2.96
C HIS A 89 -4.29 14.23 1.91
N GLU A 90 -4.08 13.41 0.88
CA GLU A 90 -5.08 13.16 -0.17
C GLU A 90 -5.05 11.68 -0.59
N PRO A 91 -6.16 11.13 -1.11
CA PRO A 91 -6.19 9.77 -1.65
C PRO A 91 -5.30 9.63 -2.89
N TRP A 92 -4.84 8.40 -3.13
CA TRP A 92 -4.18 8.10 -4.40
C TRP A 92 -5.17 8.24 -5.57
N PRO A 93 -4.72 8.63 -6.78
CA PRO A 93 -5.59 8.62 -7.95
C PRO A 93 -6.27 7.26 -8.15
N GLY A 94 -7.58 7.25 -8.36
CA GLY A 94 -8.39 6.03 -8.51
C GLY A 94 -8.89 5.44 -7.19
N GLU A 95 -8.39 5.88 -6.04
CA GLU A 95 -8.93 5.50 -4.73
C GLU A 95 -10.27 6.21 -4.49
N ILE A 96 -11.27 5.44 -4.04
CA ILE A 96 -12.58 6.00 -3.71
C ILE A 96 -12.53 6.74 -2.36
N PRO A 97 -13.32 7.80 -2.16
CA PRO A 97 -13.30 8.55 -0.90
C PRO A 97 -13.55 7.72 0.35
N ALA A 98 -14.37 6.66 0.25
CA ALA A 98 -14.68 5.77 1.37
C ALA A 98 -13.52 4.80 1.73
N GLY A 99 -12.57 4.59 0.82
CA GLY A 99 -11.38 3.78 1.07
C GLY A 99 -10.23 4.57 1.68
N PHE A 100 -10.29 5.90 1.56
CA PHE A 100 -9.22 6.77 2.03
C PHE A 100 -9.19 6.88 3.55
N ILE A 101 -8.03 6.56 4.11
CA ILE A 101 -7.75 6.71 5.54
C ILE A 101 -6.53 7.63 5.67
N PRO A 102 -6.66 8.80 6.31
CA PRO A 102 -5.54 9.74 6.44
C PRO A 102 -4.44 9.19 7.35
N ARG A 103 -3.23 9.69 7.14
CA ARG A 103 -2.03 9.30 7.89
C ARG A 103 -1.79 10.21 9.09
N HIS A 104 -1.27 9.65 10.17
CA HIS A 104 -0.74 10.35 11.33
C HIS A 104 0.68 10.88 11.10
N THR A 105 0.81 11.99 10.38
CA THR A 105 2.12 12.66 10.19
C THR A 105 2.74 13.17 11.50
N CYS A 106 1.93 13.33 12.55
CA CYS A 106 2.42 13.70 13.89
C CYS A 106 3.14 12.56 14.63
N LYS A 107 3.04 11.31 14.16
CA LYS A 107 3.67 10.14 14.78
C LYS A 107 4.95 9.69 14.07
N ASP A 108 5.41 10.50 13.12
CA ASP A 108 6.65 10.24 12.40
C ASP A 108 7.85 10.49 13.28
N GLU A 109 8.82 9.58 13.23
CA GLU A 109 10.10 9.79 13.90
C GLU A 109 10.77 11.06 13.37
N CYS A 110 11.11 11.96 14.28
CA CYS A 110 11.86 13.17 13.99
C CYS A 110 13.36 12.85 14.04
N LEU A 111 14.05 12.92 12.89
CA LEU A 111 15.48 12.62 12.85
C LEU A 111 16.33 13.52 13.76
N TYR A 112 15.88 14.75 14.03
CA TYR A 112 16.60 15.66 14.93
C TYR A 112 16.46 15.27 16.40
N HIS A 113 15.24 14.99 16.89
CA HIS A 113 15.00 14.71 18.31
C HIS A 113 15.02 13.22 18.67
N ASP A 114 14.57 12.34 17.77
CA ASP A 114 14.47 10.90 18.04
C ASP A 114 15.75 10.15 17.62
N ARG A 115 16.57 10.74 16.74
CA ARG A 115 17.78 10.14 16.18
C ARG A 115 19.04 11.02 16.26
N ASP A 116 18.97 12.19 16.90
CA ASP A 116 20.08 13.14 17.11
C ASP A 116 20.82 13.59 15.82
N VAL A 117 20.15 13.61 14.68
CA VAL A 117 20.73 14.08 13.41
C VAL A 117 20.65 15.60 13.34
N LEU A 118 21.71 16.30 13.75
CA LEU A 118 21.76 17.77 13.83
C LEU A 118 21.44 18.48 12.50
N GLU A 119 21.86 17.91 11.36
CA GLU A 119 21.59 18.46 10.03
C GLU A 119 20.09 18.42 9.65
N ALA A 120 19.27 17.64 10.37
CA ALA A 120 17.84 17.49 10.13
C ALA A 120 16.97 18.48 10.92
N LEU A 121 17.54 19.48 11.61
CA LEU A 121 16.77 20.48 12.38
C LEU A 121 15.67 21.14 11.55
N MET A 122 15.97 21.50 10.30
CA MET A 122 15.01 22.11 9.37
C MET A 122 13.90 21.16 8.91
N GLN A 123 14.03 19.86 9.19
CA GLN A 123 13.07 18.80 8.85
C GLN A 123 12.25 18.33 10.07
N CYS A 124 12.41 19.00 11.22
CA CYS A 124 11.69 18.66 12.45
C CYS A 124 10.17 18.72 12.29
N THR A 125 9.47 17.72 12.83
CA THR A 125 8.00 17.57 12.77
C THR A 125 7.33 17.78 14.12
N CYS A 126 8.07 17.83 15.24
CA CYS A 126 7.55 17.81 16.62
C CYS A 126 6.66 18.99 17.03
N GLY A 127 6.65 20.08 16.25
CA GLY A 127 5.84 21.29 16.51
C GLY A 127 4.76 21.56 15.47
N ARG A 128 4.50 20.62 14.55
CA ARG A 128 3.47 20.80 13.52
C ARG A 128 2.06 20.76 14.14
N PRO A 129 1.07 21.46 13.55
CA PRO A 129 -0.33 21.35 13.96
C PRO A 129 -0.83 19.90 13.87
N PRO A 130 -1.95 19.57 14.55
CA PRO A 130 -2.55 18.24 14.45
C PRO A 130 -2.69 17.80 12.99
N CYS A 131 -2.28 16.57 12.69
CA CYS A 131 -2.46 16.02 11.34
C CYS A 131 -3.94 15.75 11.05
N GLN A 132 -4.32 15.66 9.78
CA GLN A 132 -5.70 15.38 9.35
C GLN A 132 -6.31 14.15 10.05
N ALA A 133 -5.53 13.08 10.25
CA ALA A 133 -6.00 11.90 10.99
C ALA A 133 -6.37 12.19 12.46
N CYS A 134 -5.66 13.10 13.13
CA CYS A 134 -6.01 13.55 14.48
C CYS A 134 -7.20 14.50 14.47
N GLU A 135 -7.35 15.35 13.44
CA GLU A 135 -8.51 16.24 13.31
C GLU A 135 -9.81 15.45 13.13
N ILE A 136 -9.81 14.42 12.29
CA ILE A 136 -10.99 13.58 12.06
C ILE A 136 -11.30 12.69 13.28
N GLY A 137 -10.27 12.18 13.96
CA GLY A 137 -10.43 11.33 15.14
C GLY A 137 -10.85 12.05 16.43
N GLY A 138 -10.80 13.39 16.44
CA GLY A 138 -10.86 14.20 17.66
C GLY A 138 -9.50 14.24 18.38
N GLN A 139 -9.26 15.33 19.14
CA GLN A 139 -8.08 15.43 20.00
C GLN A 139 -8.06 14.24 20.97
N LEU A 140 -6.98 13.45 20.94
CA LEU A 140 -6.70 12.42 21.94
C LEU A 140 -6.54 13.04 23.33
#